data_AF-A0A1F9GWF0-F1
#
_entry.id   AF-A0A1F9GWF0-F1
#
_cell.length_a   1.000
_cell.length_b   1.000
_cell.length_c   1.000
_cell.angle_alpha   90.00
_cell.angle_beta   90.00
_cell.angle_gamma   90.00
#
_symmetry.space_group_name_H-M   'P 1'
#
loop_
_entity.id
_entity.type
_entity.pdbx_description
1 polymer ?
#
loop_
_entity_poly.entity_id
_entity_poly.type
_entity_poly.pdbx_seq_one_letter_code
_entity_poly.pdbx_strand_id
1 'polypeptide(L)'
;MLKKTKTIEKGLVRGLEEALAHSNGKLALKETVRELPGPAPIWKPKEIQKLRREVFSMSQSQFAILLNVSLPTIQAWEQGQKTPSGSAARLLELISMDSDILEKLLAA
;
A
#
# COMPACT_ATOMS: atom_id res chain seq x y z
N MET A 1 -34.33 -7.97 -25.69
CA MET A 1 -32.86 -7.83 -25.55
C MET A 1 -32.27 -6.64 -26.32
N LEU A 2 -32.85 -6.17 -27.44
CA LEU A 2 -32.29 -5.11 -28.31
C LEU A 2 -32.25 -3.66 -27.73
N LYS A 3 -33.06 -3.32 -26.71
CA LYS A 3 -33.10 -1.95 -26.16
C LYS A 3 -31.90 -1.61 -25.26
N LYS A 4 -31.40 -2.58 -24.47
CA LYS A 4 -30.29 -2.35 -23.51
C LYS A 4 -28.98 -2.01 -24.24
N THR A 5 -28.68 -2.67 -25.35
CA THR A 5 -27.46 -2.45 -26.14
C THR A 5 -27.41 -1.03 -26.71
N LYS A 6 -28.55 -0.53 -27.21
CA LYS A 6 -28.71 0.83 -27.75
C LYS A 6 -28.56 1.93 -26.69
N THR A 7 -28.84 1.60 -25.42
CA THR A 7 -28.66 2.52 -24.27
C THR A 7 -27.19 2.59 -23.83
N ILE A 8 -26.45 1.47 -23.87
CA ILE A 8 -25.02 1.45 -23.52
C ILE A 8 -24.19 2.17 -24.57
N GLU A 9 -24.45 1.95 -25.87
CA GLU A 9 -23.79 2.66 -26.97
C GLU A 9 -23.88 4.18 -26.81
N LYS A 10 -25.10 4.69 -26.58
CA LYS A 10 -25.33 6.12 -26.34
C LYS A 10 -24.63 6.64 -25.09
N GLY A 11 -24.57 5.84 -24.02
CA GLY A 11 -23.88 6.22 -22.79
C GLY A 11 -22.36 6.32 -22.96
N LEU A 12 -21.76 5.43 -23.76
CA LEU A 12 -20.33 5.45 -24.08
C LEU A 12 -19.96 6.66 -24.93
N VAL A 13 -20.71 6.93 -26.01
CA VAL A 13 -20.48 8.10 -26.87
C VAL A 13 -20.56 9.39 -26.03
N ARG A 14 -21.60 9.52 -25.20
CA ARG A 14 -21.74 10.68 -24.31
C ARG A 14 -20.57 10.81 -23.33
N GLY A 15 -20.14 9.71 -22.70
CA GLY A 15 -19.01 9.74 -21.78
C GLY A 15 -17.69 10.13 -22.44
N LEU A 16 -17.46 9.75 -23.70
CA LEU A 16 -16.29 10.15 -24.47
C LEU A 16 -16.34 11.63 -24.88
N GLU A 17 -17.53 12.13 -25.27
CA GLU A 17 -17.75 13.56 -25.57
C GLU A 17 -17.54 14.43 -24.31
N GLU A 18 -18.04 13.98 -23.16
CA GLU A 18 -17.82 14.61 -21.85
C GLU A 18 -16.32 14.62 -21.48
N ALA A 19 -15.61 13.52 -21.71
CA ALA A 19 -14.16 13.45 -21.48
C ALA A 19 -13.35 14.38 -22.41
N LEU A 20 -13.74 14.50 -23.68
CA LEU A 20 -13.13 15.44 -24.63
C LEU A 20 -13.40 16.90 -24.24
N ALA A 21 -14.63 17.22 -23.82
CA ALA A 21 -14.98 18.56 -23.36
C ALA A 21 -14.19 18.93 -22.09
N HIS A 22 -13.99 17.96 -21.20
CA HIS A 22 -13.20 18.13 -19.98
C HIS A 22 -11.71 18.35 -20.24
N SER A 23 -11.10 17.54 -21.10
CA SER A 23 -9.70 17.71 -21.53
C SER A 23 -9.44 19.10 -22.16
N ASN A 24 -10.45 19.65 -22.86
CA ASN A 24 -10.38 20.98 -23.45
C ASN A 24 -10.76 22.14 -22.49
N GLY A 25 -10.98 21.85 -21.21
CA GLY A 25 -11.39 22.85 -20.20
C GLY A 25 -12.80 23.40 -20.38
N LYS A 26 -13.62 22.80 -21.25
CA LYS A 26 -15.00 23.24 -21.57
C LYS A 26 -16.06 22.63 -20.64
N LEU A 27 -15.68 21.62 -19.85
CA LEU A 27 -16.55 20.93 -18.91
C LEU A 27 -15.74 20.61 -17.65
N ALA A 28 -16.25 20.92 -16.46
CA ALA A 28 -15.65 20.48 -15.20
C ALA A 28 -16.29 19.15 -14.79
N LEU A 29 -15.49 18.09 -14.68
CA LEU A 29 -15.92 16.80 -14.16
C LEU A 29 -15.46 16.66 -12.72
N LYS A 30 -16.08 15.74 -11.99
CA LYS A 30 -15.56 15.35 -10.68
C LYS A 30 -14.25 14.59 -10.88
N GLU A 31 -13.14 15.27 -10.67
CA GLU A 31 -11.83 14.64 -10.65
C GLU A 31 -11.52 14.08 -9.27
N THR A 32 -10.72 13.01 -9.23
CA THR A 32 -10.09 12.55 -8.00
C THR A 32 -8.62 12.34 -8.34
N VAL A 33 -7.81 13.37 -8.05
CA VAL A 33 -6.36 13.28 -8.18
C VAL A 33 -5.82 12.54 -6.96
N ARG A 34 -5.01 11.50 -7.20
CA ARG A 34 -4.28 10.80 -6.13
C ARG A 34 -2.80 10.90 -6.42
N GLU A 35 -2.07 11.49 -5.50
CA GLU A 35 -0.62 11.39 -5.50
C GLU A 35 -0.23 9.97 -5.05
N LEU A 36 0.62 9.33 -5.84
CA LEU A 36 1.17 8.03 -5.47
C LEU A 36 2.47 8.24 -4.71
N PRO A 37 2.69 7.51 -3.61
CA PRO A 37 3.98 7.57 -2.92
C PRO A 37 5.10 7.07 -3.83
N GLY A 38 6.30 7.58 -3.63
CA GLY A 38 7.50 7.08 -4.29
C GLY A 38 7.85 5.64 -3.92
N PRO A 39 9.00 5.12 -4.38
CA PRO A 39 9.48 3.79 -4.00
C PRO A 39 9.55 3.63 -2.48
N ALA A 40 9.30 2.40 -2.00
CA ALA A 40 9.43 2.09 -0.57
C ALA A 40 10.87 2.35 -0.08
N PRO A 41 11.04 2.76 1.19
CA PRO A 41 12.35 3.06 1.75
C PRO A 41 13.25 1.82 1.80
N ILE A 42 14.56 2.05 1.71
CA ILE A 42 15.56 1.00 1.89
C ILE A 42 15.82 0.86 3.38
N TRP A 43 15.49 -0.30 3.93
CA TRP A 43 15.67 -0.61 5.34
C TRP A 43 17.04 -1.21 5.64
N LYS A 44 17.80 -0.57 6.54
CA LYS A 44 19.06 -1.11 7.05
C LYS A 44 18.80 -2.13 8.17
N PRO A 45 19.68 -3.12 8.38
CA PRO A 45 19.50 -4.13 9.42
C PRO A 45 19.27 -3.55 10.83
N LYS A 46 20.00 -2.47 11.17
CA LYS A 46 19.84 -1.77 12.46
C LYS A 46 18.49 -1.07 12.60
N GLU A 47 17.92 -0.55 11.51
CA GLU A 47 16.62 0.13 11.55
C GLU A 47 15.48 -0.86 11.80
N ILE A 48 15.56 -2.04 11.19
CA ILE A 48 14.61 -3.13 11.42
C ILE A 48 14.69 -3.62 12.88
N GLN A 49 15.91 -3.82 13.39
CA GLN A 49 16.11 -4.17 14.81
C GLN A 49 15.54 -3.10 15.75
N LYS A 50 15.77 -1.82 15.44
CA LYS A 50 15.29 -0.69 16.23
C LYS A 50 13.77 -0.65 16.25
N LEU A 51 13.13 -0.74 15.07
CA LEU A 51 11.68 -0.76 14.94
C LEU A 51 11.07 -1.88 15.80
N ARG A 52 11.59 -3.10 15.68
CA ARG A 52 11.10 -4.24 16.46
C ARG A 52 11.27 -4.05 17.97
N ARG A 53 12.44 -3.60 18.42
CA ARG A 53 12.77 -3.55 19.86
C ARG A 53 12.22 -2.32 20.55
N GLU A 54 12.30 -1.15 19.93
CA GLU A 54 12.02 0.12 20.58
C GLU A 54 10.58 0.60 20.33
N VAL A 55 10.00 0.31 19.16
CA VAL A 55 8.62 0.72 18.85
C VAL A 55 7.65 -0.36 19.27
N PHE A 56 7.91 -1.61 18.88
CA PHE A 56 6.98 -2.71 19.14
C PHE A 56 7.29 -3.52 20.41
N SER A 57 8.49 -3.36 21.01
CA SER A 57 8.91 -4.15 22.18
C SER A 57 8.78 -5.67 21.98
N MET A 58 9.05 -6.17 20.77
CA MET A 58 8.82 -7.57 20.39
C MET A 58 10.11 -8.40 20.28
N SER A 59 9.99 -9.69 20.56
CA SER A 59 10.99 -10.68 20.14
C SER A 59 10.97 -10.89 18.62
N GLN A 60 12.03 -11.50 18.05
CA GLN A 60 12.08 -11.75 16.60
C GLN A 60 10.93 -12.65 16.12
N SER A 61 10.50 -13.62 16.93
CA SER A 61 9.39 -14.53 16.57
C SER A 61 8.04 -13.82 16.59
N GLN A 62 7.79 -12.98 17.60
CA GLN A 62 6.57 -12.15 17.66
C GLN A 62 6.50 -11.18 16.47
N PHE A 63 7.62 -10.55 16.13
CA PHE A 63 7.67 -9.64 14.99
C PHE A 63 7.51 -10.35 13.64
N ALA A 64 8.02 -11.58 13.53
CA ALA A 64 7.79 -12.43 12.36
C ALA A 64 6.30 -12.75 12.18
N ILE A 65 5.59 -13.05 13.28
CA ILE A 65 4.14 -13.28 13.26
C ILE A 65 3.40 -12.00 12.83
N LEU A 66 3.73 -10.84 13.42
CA LEU A 66 3.13 -9.56 13.06
C LEU A 66 3.26 -9.25 11.56
N LEU A 67 4.45 -9.45 11.00
CA LEU A 67 4.73 -9.19 9.59
C LEU A 67 4.31 -10.34 8.65
N ASN A 68 3.74 -11.41 9.21
CA ASN A 68 3.36 -12.63 8.49
C ASN A 68 4.51 -13.20 7.62
N VAL A 69 5.69 -13.32 8.21
CA VAL A 69 6.88 -13.93 7.59
C VAL A 69 7.52 -14.95 8.52
N SER A 70 8.46 -15.74 7.99
CA SER A 70 9.19 -16.71 8.80
C SER A 70 10.19 -16.02 9.76
N LEU A 71 10.46 -16.62 10.92
CA LEU A 71 11.52 -16.17 11.83
C LEU A 71 12.89 -16.05 11.12
N PRO A 72 13.33 -17.03 10.30
CA PRO A 72 14.56 -16.90 9.52
C PRO A 72 14.59 -15.67 8.61
N THR A 73 13.43 -15.23 8.09
CA THR A 73 13.34 -14.02 7.26
C THR A 73 13.71 -12.77 8.07
N ILE A 74 13.13 -12.62 9.27
CA ILE A 74 13.46 -11.49 10.17
C ILE A 74 14.95 -11.53 10.55
N GLN A 75 15.48 -12.71 10.88
CA GLN A 75 16.89 -12.87 11.22
C GLN A 75 17.81 -12.47 10.06
N ALA A 76 17.51 -12.93 8.84
CA ALA A 76 18.28 -12.58 7.64
C ALA A 76 18.26 -11.07 7.36
N TRP A 77 17.13 -10.39 7.59
CA TRP A 77 17.02 -8.94 7.45
C TRP A 77 17.83 -8.20 8.52
N GLU A 78 17.69 -8.59 9.79
CA GLU A 78 18.37 -7.95 10.92
C GLU A 78 19.88 -8.20 10.93
N GLN A 79 20.35 -9.26 10.26
CA GLN A 79 21.77 -9.56 10.06
C GLN A 79 22.33 -8.98 8.76
N GLY A 80 21.48 -8.45 7.87
CA GLY A 80 21.88 -7.92 6.57
C GLY A 80 22.24 -8.96 5.52
N GLN A 81 21.85 -10.23 5.71
CA GLN A 81 22.03 -11.29 4.72
C GLN A 81 21.04 -11.15 3.55
N LYS A 82 19.86 -10.59 3.81
CA LYS A 82 18.83 -10.29 2.82
C LYS A 82 18.21 -8.93 3.11
N THR A 83 17.61 -8.32 2.10
CA THR A 83 16.79 -7.11 2.26
C THR A 83 15.30 -7.45 2.16
N PRO A 84 14.40 -6.66 2.79
CA PRO A 84 12.97 -6.81 2.58
C PRO A 84 12.60 -6.61 1.10
N SER A 85 11.64 -7.38 0.60
CA SER A 85 11.04 -7.13 -0.72
C SER A 85 10.34 -5.76 -0.75
N GLY A 86 10.01 -5.23 -1.92
CA GLY A 86 9.34 -3.92 -2.03
C GLY A 86 8.03 -3.84 -1.22
N SER A 87 7.23 -4.91 -1.22
CA SER A 87 6.01 -4.99 -0.40
C SER A 87 6.31 -5.07 1.10
N ALA A 88 7.31 -5.85 1.50
CA ALA A 88 7.73 -5.93 2.89
C ALA A 88 8.34 -4.60 3.39
N ALA A 89 9.10 -3.90 2.56
CA ALA A 89 9.64 -2.58 2.85
C ALA A 89 8.53 -1.52 3.03
N ARG A 90 7.49 -1.57 2.18
CA ARG A 90 6.30 -0.73 2.33
C ARG A 90 5.51 -1.11 3.58
N LEU A 91 5.41 -2.39 3.93
CA LEU A 91 4.76 -2.80 5.17
C LEU A 91 5.52 -2.29 6.40
N LEU A 92 6.85 -2.44 6.42
CA LEU A 92 7.72 -1.88 7.45
C LEU A 92 7.54 -0.36 7.58
N GLU A 93 7.44 0.35 6.46
CA GLU A 93 7.14 1.79 6.41
C GLU A 93 5.80 2.09 7.06
N LEU A 94 4.73 1.41 6.66
CA LEU A 94 3.39 1.63 7.22
C LEU A 94 3.34 1.37 8.73
N ILE A 95 3.88 0.25 9.20
CA ILE A 95 3.87 -0.06 10.64
C ILE A 95 4.80 0.85 11.45
N SER A 96 5.81 1.44 10.82
CA SER A 96 6.67 2.43 11.50
C SER A 96 5.96 3.76 11.76
N MET A 97 4.90 4.05 11.00
CA MET A 97 4.08 5.25 11.15
C MET A 97 2.93 5.05 12.15
N ASP A 98 2.57 3.80 12.45
CA ASP A 98 1.38 3.46 13.24
C ASP A 98 1.67 2.28 14.18
N SER A 99 2.07 2.59 15.41
CA SER A 99 2.38 1.58 16.43
C SER A 99 1.17 0.78 16.90
N ASP A 100 -0.04 1.30 16.69
CA ASP A 100 -1.29 0.69 17.17
C ASP A 100 -1.87 -0.30 16.15
N ILE A 101 -1.12 -0.60 15.08
CA ILE A 101 -1.52 -1.53 14.02
C ILE A 101 -1.87 -2.92 14.56
N LEU A 102 -1.22 -3.36 15.65
CA LEU A 102 -1.50 -4.66 16.26
C LEU A 102 -2.93 -4.74 16.77
N GLU A 103 -3.40 -3.70 17.47
CA GLU A 103 -4.77 -3.63 17.98
C GLU A 103 -5.78 -3.62 16.84
N LYS A 104 -5.48 -2.92 15.74
CA LYS A 104 -6.31 -2.89 14.54
C LYS A 104 -6.44 -4.26 13.88
N LEU A 105 -5.38 -5.06 13.88
CA LEU A 105 -5.39 -6.42 13.32
C LEU A 105 -6.14 -7.41 14.20
N LEU A 106 -6.12 -7.22 15.52
CA LEU A 106 -6.85 -8.07 16.47
C LEU A 106 -8.35 -7.74 16.54
N ALA A 107 -8.74 -6.51 16.20
CA ALA A 107 -10.12 -6.06 16.20
C ALA A 107 -10.90 -6.33 14.89
N ALA A 108 -10.24 -6.88 13.86
CA ALA A 108 -10.81 -7.17 12.54
C ALA A 108 -11.33 -8.61 12.45
#